data_AF-A0A656QFR6-F1
#
_entry.id   AF-A0A656QFR6-F1
#
_cell.length_a   1.000
_cell.length_b   1.000
_cell.length_c   1.000
_cell.angle_alpha   90.00
_cell.angle_beta   90.00
_cell.angle_gamma   90.00
#
_symmetry.space_group_name_H-M   'P 1'
#
loop_
_entity.id
_entity.type
_entity.pdbx_description
1 polymer ?
#
loop_
_entity_poly.entity_id
_entity_poly.type
_entity_poly.pdbx_seq_one_letter_code
_entity_poly.pdbx_strand_id
1 'polypeptide(L)'
;MPSSPLESRLRYEFRNAELLRQAMTHRSHSATHNERLEFLGDSVLNCVVAALLFQRFSKLDEGDLSRVRANLVKQQSLYEIAQALNVSEGLRLGEGELRSGGFRRPSILADTLEAIFGAIFLDGGFDAAFTVIKRLYTPVLDHIDPRTIGKDAKTLLQEYLQGHKIALPTYTVIATHGAAHNQQFEVECTVPKLDVKVSGSGASRRAAEQAAAKKALDEVMAAAPTLGMKPKRKGARAAKQVEPEVVPGVTGIQAALDLRSPDRRERQHAPHGTQQAPQERPATAPLAVIRATHVEPSAGAYAAADKPERAVIHRPEKAAKSDATQTSERSANADKPAPSDERDDDAGTRNSAAADAPAGRVVRAADAGH
;
A
#
# COMPACT_ATOMS: atom_id res chain seq x y z
N MET A 1 3.94 25.26 -22.44
CA MET A 1 3.05 25.68 -21.33
C MET A 1 2.21 24.44 -21.10
N PRO A 2 2.29 23.80 -19.93
CA PRO A 2 1.69 22.48 -19.73
C PRO A 2 0.21 22.51 -20.09
N SER A 3 -0.20 21.62 -20.99
CA SER A 3 -1.55 21.56 -21.57
C SER A 3 -2.63 21.18 -20.56
N SER A 4 -2.26 20.56 -19.44
CA SER A 4 -3.18 20.14 -18.39
C SER A 4 -2.69 20.47 -16.97
N PRO A 5 -3.61 20.56 -15.99
CA PRO A 5 -3.25 20.69 -14.57
C PRO A 5 -2.39 19.53 -14.06
N LEU A 6 -2.60 18.31 -14.58
CA LEU A 6 -1.85 17.12 -14.18
C LEU A 6 -0.39 17.18 -14.67
N GLU A 7 -0.14 17.56 -15.92
CA GLU A 7 1.20 17.82 -16.46
C GLU A 7 1.94 18.91 -15.67
N SER A 8 1.21 19.95 -15.24
CA SER A 8 1.74 21.01 -14.37
C SER A 8 2.19 20.47 -13.01
N ARG A 9 1.39 19.58 -12.38
CA ARG A 9 1.70 18.95 -11.08
C ARG A 9 2.85 17.93 -11.20
N LEU A 10 2.88 17.13 -12.26
CA LEU A 10 4.00 16.23 -12.60
C LEU A 10 5.29 17.01 -12.94
N ARG A 11 5.14 18.23 -13.47
CA ARG A 11 6.17 19.02 -14.16
C ARG A 11 6.82 18.19 -15.27
N TYR A 12 5.96 17.68 -16.16
CA TYR A 12 6.30 16.94 -17.39
C TYR A 12 5.24 17.29 -18.44
N GLU A 13 5.67 17.68 -19.64
CA GLU A 13 4.80 18.04 -20.78
C GLU A 13 4.90 16.88 -21.79
N PHE A 14 3.78 16.21 -22.10
CA PHE A 14 3.78 15.04 -22.99
C PHE A 14 3.95 15.47 -24.44
N ARG A 15 4.86 14.81 -25.18
CA ARG A 15 4.99 14.99 -26.63
C ARG A 15 3.81 14.35 -27.36
N ASN A 16 3.32 13.21 -26.85
CA ASN A 16 2.14 12.52 -27.32
C ASN A 16 1.05 12.50 -26.24
N ALA A 17 0.10 13.43 -26.35
CA ALA A 17 -1.03 13.56 -25.43
C ALA A 17 -1.92 12.29 -25.35
N GLU A 18 -1.91 11.43 -26.38
CA GLU A 18 -2.68 10.18 -26.37
C GLU A 18 -2.14 9.17 -25.34
N LEU A 19 -0.84 9.21 -25.01
CA LEU A 19 -0.25 8.35 -23.97
C LEU A 19 -0.80 8.74 -22.59
N LEU A 20 -0.88 10.04 -22.27
CA LEU A 20 -1.52 10.51 -21.05
C LEU A 20 -3.01 10.19 -21.06
N ARG A 21 -3.72 10.42 -22.18
CA ARG A 21 -5.14 10.09 -22.31
C ARG A 21 -5.42 8.60 -22.08
N GLN A 22 -4.54 7.71 -22.57
CA GLN A 22 -4.65 6.27 -22.35
C GLN A 22 -4.35 5.90 -20.90
N ALA A 23 -3.29 6.43 -20.28
CA ALA A 23 -2.99 6.20 -18.86
C ALA A 23 -4.15 6.59 -17.93
N MET A 24 -4.84 7.69 -18.26
CA MET A 24 -6.01 8.19 -17.54
C MET A 24 -7.33 7.46 -17.91
N THR A 25 -7.30 6.39 -18.72
CA THR A 25 -8.49 5.64 -19.15
C THR A 25 -8.52 4.25 -18.54
N HIS A 26 -9.45 4.03 -17.61
CA HIS A 26 -9.68 2.72 -17.00
C HIS A 26 -10.41 1.78 -17.99
N ARG A 27 -10.21 0.46 -17.84
CA ARG A 27 -10.78 -0.58 -18.72
C ARG A 27 -12.31 -0.54 -18.84
N SER A 28 -13.02 -0.03 -17.83
CA SER A 28 -14.49 0.10 -17.88
C SER A 28 -14.98 1.20 -18.83
N HIS A 29 -14.08 2.09 -19.29
CA HIS A 29 -14.42 3.22 -20.16
C HIS A 29 -14.14 2.94 -21.64
N SER A 30 -13.11 2.15 -21.98
CA SER A 30 -12.68 1.90 -23.36
C SER A 30 -11.82 0.65 -23.47
N ALA A 31 -11.81 0.02 -24.65
CA ALA A 31 -10.86 -1.02 -25.02
C ALA A 31 -9.40 -0.50 -25.13
N THR A 32 -9.20 0.81 -25.32
CA THR A 32 -7.88 1.44 -25.27
C THR A 32 -7.65 2.04 -23.88
N HIS A 33 -7.21 1.18 -22.95
CA HIS A 33 -7.10 1.48 -21.52
C HIS A 33 -5.66 1.37 -20.97
N ASN A 34 -5.54 1.63 -19.67
CA ASN A 34 -4.29 1.85 -18.95
C ASN A 34 -3.53 0.57 -18.50
N GLU A 35 -4.17 -0.58 -18.30
CA GLU A 35 -3.54 -1.83 -17.80
C GLU A 35 -2.18 -2.22 -18.45
N ARG A 36 -1.99 -1.97 -19.76
CA ARG A 36 -0.70 -2.23 -20.44
C ARG A 36 0.41 -1.23 -20.08
N LEU A 37 0.02 0.01 -19.76
CA LEU A 37 0.92 1.07 -19.30
C LEU A 37 1.22 0.90 -17.80
N GLU A 38 0.24 0.47 -17.01
CA GLU A 38 0.37 0.08 -15.61
C GLU A 38 1.46 -0.99 -15.44
N PHE A 39 1.34 -2.13 -16.15
CA PHE A 39 2.33 -3.21 -16.15
C PHE A 39 3.77 -2.74 -16.44
N LEU A 40 3.94 -1.83 -17.41
CA LEU A 40 5.23 -1.23 -17.74
C LEU A 40 5.69 -0.24 -16.65
N GLY A 41 4.74 0.52 -16.11
CA GLY A 41 4.92 1.52 -15.08
C GLY A 41 5.40 0.97 -13.74
N ASP A 42 4.82 -0.14 -13.27
CA ASP A 42 5.27 -0.87 -12.08
C ASP A 42 6.75 -1.29 -12.20
N SER A 43 7.13 -1.85 -13.35
CA SER A 43 8.53 -2.25 -13.61
C SER A 43 9.49 -1.05 -13.59
N VAL A 44 9.10 0.07 -14.22
CA VAL A 44 9.88 1.32 -14.21
C VAL A 44 9.96 1.90 -12.79
N LEU A 45 8.84 1.95 -12.07
CA LEU A 45 8.73 2.42 -10.69
C LEU A 45 9.64 1.62 -9.75
N ASN A 46 9.57 0.29 -9.78
CA ASN A 46 10.41 -0.57 -8.94
C ASN A 46 11.89 -0.35 -9.21
N CYS A 47 12.29 -0.20 -10.48
CA CYS A 47 13.66 0.10 -10.87
C CYS A 47 14.12 1.46 -10.31
N VAL A 48 13.34 2.53 -10.51
CA VAL A 48 13.68 3.87 -10.03
C VAL A 48 13.74 3.92 -8.50
N VAL A 49 12.74 3.37 -7.80
CA VAL A 49 12.73 3.37 -6.32
C VAL A 49 13.89 2.55 -5.77
N ALA A 50 14.23 1.39 -6.36
CA ALA A 50 15.41 0.62 -5.98
C ALA A 50 16.71 1.45 -6.14
N ALA A 51 16.87 2.14 -7.27
CA ALA A 51 18.03 3.00 -7.52
C ALA A 51 18.14 4.17 -6.53
N LEU A 52 17.01 4.82 -6.19
CA LEU A 52 16.97 5.89 -5.19
C LEU A 52 17.35 5.40 -3.80
N LEU A 53 16.85 4.23 -3.38
CA LEU A 53 17.18 3.62 -2.08
C LEU A 53 18.65 3.20 -2.01
N PHE A 54 19.17 2.57 -3.06
CA PHE A 54 20.58 2.17 -3.15
C PHE A 54 21.53 3.37 -3.04
N GLN A 55 21.22 4.47 -3.74
CA GLN A 55 22.02 5.71 -3.68
C GLN A 55 21.92 6.40 -2.31
N ARG A 56 20.73 6.43 -1.70
CA ARG A 56 20.46 7.20 -0.47
C ARG A 56 20.90 6.46 0.80
N PHE A 57 20.83 5.13 0.82
CA PHE A 57 21.00 4.31 2.01
C PHE A 57 22.08 3.24 1.87
N SER A 58 23.30 3.66 1.52
CA SER A 58 24.49 2.81 1.28
C SER A 58 24.97 1.92 2.45
N LYS A 59 24.27 1.93 3.58
CA LYS A 59 24.55 1.12 4.79
C LYS A 59 23.43 0.13 5.15
N LEU A 60 22.32 0.11 4.41
CA LEU A 60 21.29 -0.91 4.58
C LEU A 60 21.70 -2.19 3.85
N ASP A 61 21.27 -3.34 4.37
CA ASP A 61 21.39 -4.61 3.68
C ASP A 61 20.29 -4.79 2.61
N GLU A 62 20.41 -5.85 1.82
CA GLU A 62 19.45 -6.17 0.76
C GLU A 62 18.03 -6.38 1.30
N GLY A 63 17.87 -7.05 2.44
CA GLY A 63 16.55 -7.36 3.01
C GLY A 63 15.82 -6.11 3.50
N ASP A 64 16.56 -5.19 4.14
CA ASP A 64 16.07 -3.86 4.49
C ASP A 64 15.71 -3.04 3.24
N LEU A 65 16.58 -2.97 2.22
CA LEU A 65 16.30 -2.27 0.97
C LEU A 65 15.06 -2.82 0.25
N SER A 66 14.94 -4.14 0.15
CA SER A 66 13.79 -4.83 -0.46
C SER A 66 12.49 -4.58 0.31
N ARG A 67 12.53 -4.59 1.65
CA ARG A 67 11.36 -4.24 2.49
C ARG A 67 10.96 -2.77 2.33
N VAL A 68 11.92 -1.84 2.35
CA VAL A 68 11.66 -0.41 2.18
C VAL A 68 11.05 -0.14 0.80
N ARG A 69 11.62 -0.73 -0.28
CA ARG A 69 11.06 -0.65 -1.65
C ARG A 69 9.62 -1.13 -1.68
N ALA A 70 9.36 -2.36 -1.19
CA ALA A 70 8.02 -2.94 -1.16
C ALA A 70 7.01 -2.07 -0.41
N ASN A 71 7.44 -1.35 0.64
CA ASN A 71 6.56 -0.43 1.35
C ASN A 71 6.27 0.89 0.60
N LEU A 72 7.23 1.35 -0.22
CA LEU A 72 7.14 2.58 -1.00
C LEU A 72 6.35 2.42 -2.31
N VAL A 73 6.33 1.21 -2.90
CA VAL A 73 5.57 0.89 -4.13
C VAL A 73 4.23 0.20 -3.87
N LYS A 74 3.84 -0.03 -2.60
CA LYS A 74 2.52 -0.61 -2.28
C LYS A 74 1.38 0.32 -2.71
N GLN A 75 0.24 -0.27 -3.08
CA GLN A 75 -0.99 0.44 -3.47
C GLN A 75 -1.35 1.65 -2.59
N GLN A 76 -1.23 1.55 -1.25
CA GLN A 76 -1.55 2.65 -0.34
C GLN A 76 -0.62 3.87 -0.53
N SER A 77 0.68 3.64 -0.74
CA SER A 77 1.66 4.72 -0.95
C SER A 77 1.45 5.39 -2.31
N LEU A 78 1.12 4.60 -3.33
CA LEU A 78 0.78 5.09 -4.66
C LEU A 78 -0.55 5.88 -4.67
N TYR A 79 -1.56 5.41 -3.94
CA TYR A 79 -2.81 6.13 -3.73
C TYR A 79 -2.61 7.48 -3.03
N GLU A 80 -1.72 7.57 -2.05
CA GLU A 80 -1.36 8.84 -1.38
C GLU A 80 -0.66 9.82 -2.35
N ILE A 81 0.23 9.33 -3.22
CA ILE A 81 0.84 10.15 -4.29
C ILE A 81 -0.21 10.57 -5.34
N ALA A 82 -1.08 9.65 -5.77
CA ALA A 82 -2.13 9.90 -6.75
C ALA A 82 -3.16 10.93 -6.26
N GLN A 83 -3.48 10.92 -4.96
CA GLN A 83 -4.28 11.96 -4.33
C GLN A 83 -3.57 13.31 -4.29
N ALA A 84 -2.28 13.36 -3.94
CA ALA A 84 -1.52 14.62 -3.95
C ALA A 84 -1.38 15.24 -5.36
N LEU A 85 -1.47 14.42 -6.41
CA LEU A 85 -1.52 14.84 -7.82
C LEU A 85 -2.95 15.06 -8.36
N ASN A 86 -3.97 14.93 -7.51
CA ASN A 86 -5.40 14.87 -7.84
C ASN A 86 -5.69 14.07 -9.14
N VAL A 87 -5.14 12.87 -9.28
CA VAL A 87 -5.32 12.01 -10.47
C VAL A 87 -6.80 11.73 -10.77
N SER A 88 -7.65 11.69 -9.73
CA SER A 88 -9.10 11.52 -9.85
C SER A 88 -9.81 12.58 -10.72
N GLU A 89 -9.26 13.79 -10.86
CA GLU A 89 -9.86 14.89 -11.64
C GLU A 89 -9.90 14.60 -13.16
N GLY A 90 -8.92 13.86 -13.67
CA GLY A 90 -8.80 13.54 -15.11
C GLY A 90 -9.15 12.09 -15.47
N LEU A 91 -9.56 11.29 -14.50
CA LEU A 91 -9.74 9.84 -14.63
C LEU A 91 -11.02 9.50 -15.41
N ARG A 92 -10.88 8.74 -16.49
CA ARG A 92 -11.98 8.36 -17.39
C ARG A 92 -12.47 6.97 -17.02
N LEU A 93 -13.69 6.91 -16.47
CA LEU A 93 -14.36 5.69 -16.01
C LEU A 93 -15.60 5.37 -16.85
N GLY A 94 -15.96 4.09 -16.96
CA GLY A 94 -17.29 3.68 -17.43
C GLY A 94 -18.37 4.08 -16.44
N GLU A 95 -19.60 4.25 -16.92
CA GLU A 95 -20.68 4.85 -16.11
C GLU A 95 -20.99 4.06 -14.83
N GLY A 96 -21.01 2.72 -14.89
CA GLY A 96 -21.21 1.88 -13.70
C GLY A 96 -20.08 1.99 -12.67
N GLU A 97 -18.83 2.16 -13.12
CA GLU A 97 -17.66 2.33 -12.25
C GLU A 97 -17.65 3.73 -11.61
N LEU A 98 -18.09 4.75 -12.35
CA LEU A 98 -18.26 6.09 -11.82
C LEU A 98 -19.36 6.14 -10.76
N ARG A 99 -20.52 5.51 -11.01
CA ARG A 99 -21.65 5.39 -10.07
C ARG A 99 -21.26 4.62 -8.78
N SER A 100 -20.36 3.63 -8.86
CA SER A 100 -19.86 2.90 -7.68
C SER A 100 -18.73 3.61 -6.93
N GLY A 101 -18.37 4.84 -7.33
CA GLY A 101 -17.33 5.63 -6.66
C GLY A 101 -15.90 5.24 -7.02
N GLY A 102 -15.67 4.54 -8.15
CA GLY A 102 -14.36 4.07 -8.58
C GLY A 102 -13.27 5.16 -8.64
N PHE A 103 -13.66 6.42 -8.87
CA PHE A 103 -12.76 7.58 -8.90
C PHE A 103 -12.11 7.92 -7.54
N ARG A 104 -12.56 7.26 -6.45
CA ARG A 104 -11.96 7.35 -5.11
C ARG A 104 -11.34 6.02 -4.67
N ARG A 105 -11.36 4.97 -5.50
CA ARG A 105 -10.90 3.63 -5.11
C ARG A 105 -9.36 3.62 -5.08
N PRO A 106 -8.72 3.21 -3.96
CA PRO A 106 -7.27 3.23 -3.85
C PRO A 106 -6.51 2.41 -4.89
N SER A 107 -7.07 1.27 -5.35
CA SER A 107 -6.47 0.49 -6.44
C SER A 107 -6.46 1.30 -7.73
N ILE A 108 -7.63 1.68 -8.26
CA ILE A 108 -7.76 2.38 -9.55
C ILE A 108 -6.85 3.63 -9.63
N LEU A 109 -6.69 4.37 -8.53
CA LEU A 109 -5.81 5.54 -8.48
C LEU A 109 -4.31 5.20 -8.40
N ALA A 110 -3.93 4.10 -7.74
CA ALA A 110 -2.57 3.57 -7.77
C ALA A 110 -2.22 3.03 -9.17
N ASP A 111 -3.08 2.16 -9.72
CA ASP A 111 -2.94 1.56 -11.05
C ASP A 111 -2.81 2.64 -12.14
N THR A 112 -3.59 3.73 -12.02
CA THR A 112 -3.50 4.90 -12.92
C THR A 112 -2.18 5.66 -12.75
N LEU A 113 -1.64 5.78 -11.54
CA LEU A 113 -0.35 6.44 -11.30
C LEU A 113 0.81 5.65 -11.92
N GLU A 114 0.79 4.32 -11.80
CA GLU A 114 1.74 3.45 -12.50
C GLU A 114 1.60 3.60 -14.01
N ALA A 115 0.37 3.60 -14.55
CA ALA A 115 0.14 3.85 -15.97
C ALA A 115 0.67 5.21 -16.45
N ILE A 116 0.60 6.26 -15.63
CA ILE A 116 1.23 7.56 -15.93
C ILE A 116 2.76 7.40 -16.03
N PHE A 117 3.40 6.64 -15.13
CA PHE A 117 4.84 6.38 -15.22
C PHE A 117 5.22 5.56 -16.47
N GLY A 118 4.43 4.56 -16.84
CA GLY A 118 4.59 3.82 -18.09
C GLY A 118 4.42 4.71 -19.33
N ALA A 119 3.46 5.64 -19.31
CA ALA A 119 3.26 6.62 -20.37
C ALA A 119 4.45 7.60 -20.50
N ILE A 120 4.98 8.13 -19.39
CA ILE A 120 6.17 9.00 -19.39
C ILE A 120 7.39 8.26 -19.93
N PHE A 121 7.56 6.98 -19.57
CA PHE A 121 8.64 6.15 -20.07
C PHE A 121 8.58 5.97 -21.60
N LEU A 122 7.38 5.76 -22.18
CA LEU A 122 7.21 5.66 -23.63
C LEU A 122 7.38 7.00 -24.38
N ASP A 123 7.04 8.12 -23.75
CA ASP A 123 7.08 9.46 -24.35
C ASP A 123 8.48 10.11 -24.28
N GLY A 124 9.15 9.97 -23.14
CA GLY A 124 10.39 10.65 -22.78
C GLY A 124 11.57 9.73 -22.44
N GLY A 125 11.38 8.41 -22.41
CA GLY A 125 12.40 7.45 -22.04
C GLY A 125 12.62 7.33 -20.52
N PHE A 126 13.62 6.52 -20.13
CA PHE A 126 13.90 6.22 -18.72
C PHE A 126 14.29 7.46 -17.92
N ASP A 127 15.11 8.37 -18.47
CA ASP A 127 15.57 9.56 -17.75
C ASP A 127 14.43 10.51 -17.38
N ALA A 128 13.42 10.63 -18.24
CA ALA A 128 12.21 11.39 -17.98
C ALA A 128 11.40 10.76 -16.83
N ALA A 129 11.13 9.45 -16.92
CA ALA A 129 10.41 8.72 -15.88
C ALA A 129 11.15 8.76 -14.53
N PHE A 130 12.47 8.51 -14.53
CA PHE A 130 13.33 8.62 -13.35
C PHE A 130 13.24 10.03 -12.72
N THR A 131 13.30 11.09 -13.54
CA THR A 131 13.23 12.47 -13.06
C THR A 131 11.88 12.79 -12.40
N VAL A 132 10.77 12.33 -12.97
CA VAL A 132 9.43 12.55 -12.41
C VAL A 132 9.22 11.73 -11.14
N ILE A 133 9.50 10.41 -11.18
CA ILE A 133 9.36 9.53 -10.01
C ILE A 133 10.26 10.01 -8.86
N LYS A 134 11.53 10.36 -9.12
CA LYS A 134 12.44 10.93 -8.12
C LYS A 134 11.88 12.19 -7.48
N ARG A 135 11.28 13.09 -8.26
CA ARG A 135 10.68 14.33 -7.77
C ARG A 135 9.52 14.05 -6.82
N LEU A 136 8.65 13.08 -7.15
CA LEU A 136 7.52 12.68 -6.29
C LEU A 136 7.99 11.94 -5.03
N TYR A 137 8.98 11.06 -5.14
CA TYR A 137 9.48 10.26 -4.01
C TYR A 137 10.49 10.99 -3.11
N THR A 138 11.16 12.06 -3.55
CA THR A 138 12.11 12.82 -2.70
C THR A 138 11.51 13.23 -1.35
N PRO A 139 10.39 13.99 -1.28
CA PRO A 139 9.78 14.36 -0.01
C PRO A 139 9.33 13.14 0.82
N VAL A 140 8.90 12.06 0.19
CA VAL A 140 8.58 10.80 0.90
C VAL A 140 9.84 10.24 1.55
N LEU A 141 10.93 10.12 0.79
CA LEU A 141 12.23 9.63 1.25
C LEU A 141 12.89 10.52 2.32
N ASP A 142 12.51 11.80 2.40
CA ASP A 142 12.98 12.75 3.43
C ASP A 142 12.32 12.52 4.80
N HIS A 143 11.14 11.89 4.84
CA HIS A 143 10.34 11.70 6.05
C HIS A 143 10.23 10.23 6.53
N ILE A 144 10.89 9.27 5.87
CA ILE A 144 10.93 7.87 6.31
C ILE A 144 12.16 7.57 7.17
N ASP A 145 11.97 6.73 8.20
CA ASP A 145 13.06 5.97 8.80
C ASP A 145 13.11 4.57 8.15
N PRO A 146 14.19 4.21 7.42
CA PRO A 146 14.30 2.91 6.76
C PRO A 146 14.34 1.71 7.73
N ARG A 147 14.68 1.93 9.01
CA ARG A 147 14.77 0.86 10.02
C ARG A 147 13.39 0.41 10.49
N THR A 148 12.44 1.34 10.58
CA THR A 148 11.08 1.08 11.05
C THR A 148 10.06 0.91 9.93
N ILE A 149 10.27 1.50 8.75
CA ILE A 149 9.30 1.40 7.64
C ILE A 149 9.08 -0.06 7.21
N GLY A 150 7.80 -0.41 7.07
CA GLY A 150 7.36 -1.74 6.68
C GLY A 150 7.47 -2.83 7.75
N LYS A 151 7.97 -2.52 8.94
CA LYS A 151 7.87 -3.42 10.10
C LYS A 151 6.58 -3.12 10.87
N ASP A 152 5.90 -4.16 11.32
CA ASP A 152 4.76 -4.02 12.22
C ASP A 152 5.20 -3.79 13.67
N ALA A 153 4.33 -3.23 14.50
CA ALA A 153 4.69 -2.83 15.86
C ALA A 153 5.07 -4.01 16.77
N LYS A 154 4.49 -5.20 16.54
CA LYS A 154 4.84 -6.43 17.26
C LYS A 154 6.23 -6.92 16.89
N THR A 155 6.60 -6.90 15.60
CA THR A 155 7.96 -7.18 15.13
C THR A 155 8.97 -6.17 15.67
N LEU A 156 8.66 -4.87 15.64
CA LEU A 156 9.54 -3.82 16.19
C LEU A 156 9.79 -3.99 17.69
N LEU A 157 8.75 -4.25 18.48
CA LEU A 157 8.89 -4.51 19.91
C LEU A 157 9.71 -5.78 20.17
N GLN A 158 9.49 -6.83 19.38
CA GLN A 158 10.27 -8.07 19.48
C GLN A 158 11.76 -7.83 19.19
N GLU A 159 12.09 -7.18 18.08
CA GLU A 159 13.49 -6.85 17.72
C GLU A 159 14.16 -6.01 18.81
N TYR A 160 13.47 -4.98 19.32
CA TYR A 160 14.00 -4.14 20.40
C TYR A 160 14.32 -4.95 21.66
N LEU A 161 13.38 -5.78 22.13
CA LEU A 161 13.55 -6.56 23.36
C LEU A 161 14.64 -7.63 23.20
N GLN A 162 14.70 -8.30 22.04
CA GLN A 162 15.76 -9.26 21.73
C GLN A 162 17.13 -8.59 21.69
N GLY A 163 17.27 -7.43 21.05
CA GLY A 163 18.51 -6.64 21.01
C GLY A 163 19.02 -6.26 22.40
N HIS A 164 18.11 -5.97 23.34
CA HIS A 164 18.45 -5.64 24.74
C HIS A 164 18.55 -6.85 25.68
N LYS A 165 18.49 -8.09 25.16
CA LYS A 165 18.49 -9.34 25.95
C LYS A 165 17.38 -9.31 27.02
N ILE A 166 16.18 -8.92 26.60
CA ILE A 166 14.94 -8.92 27.37
C ILE A 166 14.04 -10.05 26.83
N ALA A 167 13.26 -10.66 27.72
CA ALA A 167 12.30 -11.69 27.32
C ALA A 167 11.23 -11.11 26.38
N LEU A 168 10.66 -11.96 25.53
CA LEU A 168 9.61 -11.58 24.59
C LEU A 168 8.35 -11.09 25.31
N PRO A 169 7.55 -10.21 24.69
CA PRO A 169 6.32 -9.68 25.28
C PRO A 169 5.21 -10.73 25.28
N THR A 170 4.45 -10.80 26.37
CA THR A 170 3.26 -11.66 26.47
C THR A 170 2.02 -10.86 26.08
N TYR A 171 1.17 -11.43 25.21
CA TYR A 171 -0.11 -10.87 24.82
C TYR A 171 -1.25 -11.71 25.37
N THR A 172 -2.22 -11.07 26.03
CA THR A 172 -3.41 -11.72 26.61
C THR A 172 -4.66 -10.97 26.17
N VAL A 173 -5.65 -11.67 25.63
CA VAL A 173 -6.98 -11.08 25.37
C VAL A 173 -7.68 -10.89 26.71
N ILE A 174 -7.92 -9.64 27.12
CA ILE A 174 -8.56 -9.32 28.40
C ILE A 174 -10.07 -9.08 28.26
N ALA A 175 -10.53 -8.67 27.07
CA ALA A 175 -11.95 -8.51 26.79
C ALA A 175 -12.29 -8.74 25.31
N THR A 176 -13.56 -9.04 25.04
CA THR A 176 -14.15 -9.02 23.71
C THR A 176 -15.55 -8.45 23.82
N HIS A 177 -15.83 -7.40 23.06
CA HIS A 177 -17.06 -6.62 23.08
C HIS A 177 -17.75 -6.66 21.71
N GLY A 178 -19.05 -6.32 21.69
CA GLY A 178 -19.82 -6.19 20.45
C GLY A 178 -20.40 -7.50 19.91
N ALA A 179 -21.32 -7.36 18.96
CA ALA A 179 -21.93 -8.49 18.25
C ALA A 179 -20.95 -9.16 17.29
N ALA A 180 -21.19 -10.41 16.89
CA ALA A 180 -20.27 -11.20 16.05
C ALA A 180 -19.81 -10.50 14.74
N HIS A 181 -20.65 -9.65 14.15
CA HIS A 181 -20.35 -8.89 12.92
C HIS A 181 -19.66 -7.53 13.18
N ASN A 182 -19.47 -7.13 14.43
CA ASN A 182 -18.83 -5.89 14.86
C ASN A 182 -18.11 -6.09 16.22
N GLN A 183 -17.23 -7.09 16.28
CA GLN A 183 -16.49 -7.40 17.50
C GLN A 183 -15.30 -6.46 17.68
N GLN A 184 -15.07 -6.05 18.92
CA GLN A 184 -13.86 -5.36 19.35
C GLN A 184 -13.13 -6.23 20.37
N PHE A 185 -11.85 -6.47 20.13
CA PHE A 185 -10.97 -7.21 21.03
C PHE A 185 -10.12 -6.22 21.80
N GLU A 186 -9.94 -6.45 23.10
CA GLU A 186 -8.94 -5.75 23.90
C GLU A 186 -7.85 -6.74 24.33
N VAL A 187 -6.60 -6.38 24.02
CA VAL A 187 -5.41 -7.20 24.26
C VAL A 187 -4.44 -6.43 25.13
N GLU A 188 -4.00 -7.06 26.20
CA GLU A 188 -2.96 -6.58 27.10
C GLU A 188 -1.59 -7.10 26.64
N CYS A 189 -0.61 -6.21 26.51
CA CYS A 189 0.80 -6.51 26.25
C CYS A 189 1.61 -6.24 27.52
N THR A 190 2.34 -7.25 28.00
CA THR A 190 3.17 -7.16 29.21
C THR A 190 4.64 -7.47 28.90
N VAL A 191 5.55 -6.65 29.41
CA VAL A 191 7.02 -6.86 29.36
C VAL A 191 7.58 -6.88 30.79
N PRO A 192 7.62 -8.05 31.46
CA PRO A 192 7.85 -8.13 32.92
C PRO A 192 9.18 -7.51 33.40
N LYS A 193 10.24 -7.57 32.60
CA LYS A 193 11.56 -7.03 32.96
C LYS A 193 11.62 -5.49 32.96
N LEU A 194 10.66 -4.82 32.33
CA LEU A 194 10.56 -3.37 32.25
C LEU A 194 9.35 -2.80 33.01
N ASP A 195 8.56 -3.66 33.67
CA ASP A 195 7.29 -3.32 34.34
C ASP A 195 6.25 -2.64 33.41
N VAL A 196 6.43 -2.77 32.10
CA VAL A 196 5.52 -2.20 31.08
C VAL A 196 4.31 -3.09 30.90
N LYS A 197 3.13 -2.50 31.06
CA LYS A 197 1.84 -3.19 30.99
C LYS A 197 0.78 -2.28 30.36
N VAL A 198 0.40 -2.55 29.12
CA VAL A 198 -0.51 -1.68 28.32
C VAL A 198 -1.58 -2.49 27.59
N SER A 199 -2.79 -1.93 27.45
CA SER A 199 -3.84 -2.52 26.63
C SER A 199 -4.00 -1.81 25.27
N GLY A 200 -4.36 -2.57 24.24
CA GLY A 200 -4.68 -2.10 22.90
C GLY A 200 -5.96 -2.73 22.38
N SER A 201 -6.73 -1.98 21.61
CA SER A 201 -8.07 -2.36 21.15
C SER A 201 -8.11 -2.44 19.62
N GLY A 202 -8.94 -3.32 19.05
CA GLY A 202 -9.11 -3.39 17.60
C GLY A 202 -10.22 -4.33 17.14
N ALA A 203 -10.68 -4.16 15.90
CA ALA A 203 -11.74 -4.96 15.28
C ALA A 203 -11.35 -6.44 14.99
N SER A 204 -10.10 -6.82 15.30
CA SER A 204 -9.63 -8.20 15.30
C SER A 204 -8.55 -8.38 16.37
N ARG A 205 -8.35 -9.61 16.84
CA ARG A 205 -7.25 -9.95 17.78
C ARG A 205 -5.88 -9.44 17.28
N ARG A 206 -5.57 -9.63 15.98
CA ARG A 206 -4.34 -9.13 15.37
C ARG A 206 -4.23 -7.61 15.40
N ALA A 207 -5.31 -6.88 15.15
CA ALA A 207 -5.31 -5.41 15.22
C ALA A 207 -5.12 -4.91 16.67
N ALA A 208 -5.78 -5.55 17.64
CA ALA A 208 -5.64 -5.24 19.05
C ALA A 208 -4.22 -5.53 19.57
N GLU A 209 -3.62 -6.66 19.21
CA GLU A 209 -2.21 -6.99 19.48
C GLU A 209 -1.25 -5.92 18.93
N GLN A 210 -1.44 -5.47 17.69
CA GLN A 210 -0.60 -4.44 17.08
C GLN A 210 -0.75 -3.08 17.77
N ALA A 211 -1.97 -2.72 18.19
CA ALA A 211 -2.22 -1.51 18.96
C ALA A 211 -1.55 -1.56 20.35
N ALA A 212 -1.59 -2.72 21.02
CA ALA A 212 -0.94 -2.92 22.30
C ALA A 212 0.60 -2.92 22.16
N ALA A 213 1.12 -3.60 21.14
CA ALA A 213 2.55 -3.64 20.81
C ALA A 213 3.12 -2.24 20.54
N LYS A 214 2.37 -1.39 19.83
CA LYS A 214 2.79 -0.01 19.56
C LYS A 214 2.95 0.79 20.86
N LYS A 215 1.92 0.79 21.72
CA LYS A 215 1.98 1.48 23.03
C LYS A 215 3.15 0.95 23.88
N ALA A 216 3.37 -0.36 23.89
CA ALA A 216 4.46 -0.97 24.64
C ALA A 216 5.82 -0.57 24.09
N LEU A 217 5.99 -0.48 22.76
CA LEU A 217 7.21 0.02 22.13
C LEU A 217 7.45 1.49 22.49
N ASP A 218 6.43 2.34 22.39
CA ASP A 218 6.51 3.76 22.73
C ASP A 218 6.96 3.95 24.20
N GLU A 219 6.38 3.20 25.14
CA GLU A 219 6.73 3.23 26.56
C GLU A 219 8.14 2.66 26.85
N VAL A 220 8.50 1.54 26.21
CA VAL A 220 9.82 0.92 26.34
C VAL A 220 10.93 1.82 25.78
N MET A 221 10.67 2.54 24.68
CA MET A 221 11.59 3.54 24.12
C MET A 221 11.68 4.79 25.01
N ALA A 222 10.57 5.24 25.61
CA ALA A 222 10.57 6.33 26.58
C ALA A 222 11.31 5.98 27.89
N ALA A 223 11.28 4.71 28.30
CA ALA A 223 12.02 4.21 29.46
C ALA A 223 13.54 4.02 29.19
N ALA A 224 13.96 3.92 27.93
CA ALA A 224 15.35 3.64 27.54
C ALA A 224 16.41 4.55 28.20
N PRO A 225 16.21 5.87 28.39
CA PRO A 225 17.19 6.73 29.07
C PRO A 225 17.43 6.38 30.54
N THR A 226 16.50 5.65 31.18
CA THR A 226 16.55 5.37 32.63
C THR A 226 17.23 4.06 32.99
N LEU A 227 17.41 3.15 32.02
CA LEU A 227 17.98 1.80 32.24
C LEU A 227 19.47 1.79 32.65
N GLY A 228 20.14 2.94 32.63
CA GLY A 228 21.52 3.11 33.12
C GLY A 228 21.65 3.48 34.61
N MET A 229 20.57 3.84 35.31
CA MET A 229 20.65 4.36 36.69
C MET A 229 19.90 3.46 37.70
N LYS A 230 20.63 2.94 38.69
CA LYS A 230 20.04 2.19 39.81
C LYS A 230 19.05 3.09 40.59
N PRO A 231 17.83 2.62 40.93
CA PRO A 231 16.83 3.45 41.60
C PRO A 231 17.25 3.78 43.04
N LYS A 232 17.45 5.07 43.31
CA LYS A 232 17.62 5.58 44.69
C LYS A 232 16.23 5.82 45.29
N ARG A 233 16.02 5.39 46.54
CA ARG A 233 14.71 5.42 47.22
C ARG A 233 14.09 6.83 47.27
N LYS A 234 12.76 6.90 47.16
CA LYS A 234 11.94 8.12 47.08
C LYS A 234 12.16 9.07 48.27
N GLY A 235 12.32 10.35 47.98
CA GLY A 235 12.06 11.47 48.89
C GLY A 235 11.13 12.45 48.17
N ALA A 236 10.04 12.88 48.82
CA ALA A 236 8.99 13.65 48.17
C ALA A 236 9.37 15.13 47.98
N ARG A 237 9.27 15.67 46.76
CA ARG A 237 9.06 17.11 46.55
C ARG A 237 8.41 17.43 45.20
N ALA A 238 7.72 18.57 45.19
CA ALA A 238 6.74 19.06 44.22
C ALA A 238 7.07 18.90 42.73
N ALA A 239 6.01 18.66 41.95
CA ALA A 239 6.05 18.65 40.49
C ALA A 239 6.31 20.05 39.92
N LYS A 240 7.12 20.11 38.86
CA LYS A 240 7.20 21.25 37.94
C LYS A 240 6.97 20.70 36.53
N GLN A 241 5.93 21.20 35.86
CA GLN A 241 5.61 20.76 34.51
C GLN A 241 6.75 21.14 33.56
N VAL A 242 7.23 20.17 32.79
CA VAL A 242 8.07 20.35 31.61
C VAL A 242 7.22 19.85 30.46
N GLU A 243 6.93 20.72 29.49
CA GLU A 243 6.19 20.30 28.30
C GLU A 243 7.04 19.33 27.48
N PRO A 244 6.47 18.24 26.95
CA PRO A 244 7.21 17.30 26.13
C PRO A 244 7.52 17.94 24.77
N GLU A 245 8.81 18.10 24.50
CA GLU A 245 9.31 18.43 23.17
C GLU A 245 8.84 17.35 22.18
N VAL A 246 8.02 17.74 21.21
CA VAL A 246 7.38 16.81 20.27
C VAL A 246 8.42 16.26 19.31
N VAL A 247 8.92 15.05 19.61
CA VAL A 247 9.69 14.24 18.67
C VAL A 247 8.84 14.06 17.41
N PRO A 248 9.33 14.41 16.19
CA PRO A 248 8.53 14.30 14.98
C PRO A 248 8.17 12.84 14.69
N GLY A 249 6.94 12.46 15.03
CA GLY A 249 6.36 11.19 14.62
C GLY A 249 6.23 11.12 13.10
N VAL A 250 6.28 9.90 12.54
CA VAL A 250 6.21 9.62 11.10
C VAL A 250 5.03 10.37 10.46
N THR A 251 5.35 11.47 9.78
CA THR A 251 4.38 12.22 8.97
C THR A 251 4.02 11.36 7.77
N GLY A 252 2.73 11.02 7.65
CA GLY A 252 2.23 10.25 6.51
C GLY A 252 2.56 10.94 5.18
N ILE A 253 2.63 10.16 4.10
CA ILE A 253 3.03 10.62 2.76
C ILE A 253 2.24 11.87 2.32
N GLN A 254 0.97 11.95 2.70
CA GLN A 254 0.10 13.11 2.43
C GLN A 254 0.61 14.45 3.02
N ALA A 255 1.31 14.42 4.16
CA ALA A 255 1.90 15.62 4.79
C ALA A 255 3.27 15.97 4.21
N ALA A 256 4.02 14.98 3.70
CA ALA A 256 5.24 15.20 2.93
C ALA A 256 4.96 15.76 1.53
N LEU A 257 3.83 15.37 0.92
CA LEU A 257 3.39 15.74 -0.42
C LEU A 257 2.43 16.94 -0.46
N ASP A 258 2.67 18.00 0.31
CA ASP A 258 1.88 19.23 0.17
C ASP A 258 2.28 20.01 -1.12
N LEU A 259 1.88 19.45 -2.26
CA LEU A 259 2.13 19.96 -3.62
C LEU A 259 1.18 21.12 -4.00
N ARG A 260 0.42 21.67 -3.03
CA ARG A 260 -0.58 22.71 -3.25
C ARG A 260 0.06 24.09 -3.36
N SER A 261 0.50 24.38 -4.58
CA SER A 261 0.85 25.70 -5.14
C SER A 261 2.07 26.43 -4.56
N PRO A 262 3.01 26.89 -5.40
CA PRO A 262 3.96 27.92 -5.00
C PRO A 262 3.24 29.27 -4.95
N ASP A 263 3.28 29.96 -3.79
CA ASP A 263 3.22 31.44 -3.62
C ASP A 263 2.77 31.83 -2.19
N ARG A 264 3.61 31.54 -1.17
CA ARG A 264 3.41 32.16 0.16
C ARG A 264 4.64 32.28 1.07
N ARG A 265 5.84 32.53 0.52
CA ARG A 265 7.04 32.89 1.31
C ARG A 265 7.86 34.05 0.74
N GLU A 266 7.21 35.03 0.10
CA GLU A 266 7.82 36.33 -0.25
C GLU A 266 7.05 37.55 0.32
N ARG A 267 6.52 37.44 1.54
CA ARG A 267 6.01 38.61 2.29
C ARG A 267 6.25 38.50 3.79
N GLN A 268 7.51 38.64 4.22
CA GLN A 268 7.89 39.23 5.51
C GLN A 268 9.42 39.39 5.59
N HIS A 269 9.86 40.49 6.20
CA HIS A 269 11.27 40.87 6.48
C HIS A 269 12.13 41.31 5.27
N ALA A 270 11.91 42.56 4.84
CA ALA A 270 13.02 43.44 4.46
C ALA A 270 13.52 44.16 5.73
N PRO A 271 14.84 44.37 5.87
CA PRO A 271 15.32 45.74 6.06
C PRO A 271 16.51 46.10 5.14
N HIS A 272 16.88 47.38 5.18
CA HIS A 272 17.80 48.05 4.26
C HIS A 272 19.20 47.41 4.07
N GLY A 273 19.49 47.07 2.82
CA GLY A 273 20.46 47.80 1.97
C GLY A 273 21.83 48.20 2.53
N THR A 274 22.87 47.52 2.05
CA THR A 274 24.20 48.11 1.79
C THR A 274 24.71 47.60 0.44
N GLN A 275 25.28 48.47 -0.39
CA GLN A 275 25.80 48.10 -1.71
C GLN A 275 27.22 47.51 -1.60
N GLN A 276 27.48 46.40 -2.30
CA GLN A 276 28.82 46.00 -2.74
C GLN A 276 28.72 45.01 -3.92
N ALA A 277 29.66 45.11 -4.86
CA ALA A 277 29.79 44.26 -6.04
C ALA A 277 31.29 43.97 -6.28
N PRO A 278 31.63 43.07 -7.21
CA PRO A 278 31.32 41.64 -7.20
C PRO A 278 32.60 40.82 -6.93
N GLN A 279 32.47 39.59 -6.40
CA GLN A 279 33.59 38.66 -6.26
C GLN A 279 33.29 37.28 -6.89
N GLU A 280 34.38 36.58 -7.23
CA GLU A 280 34.43 35.55 -8.26
C GLU A 280 33.88 34.18 -7.82
N ARG A 281 33.49 33.36 -8.80
CA ARG A 281 33.05 31.97 -8.59
C ARG A 281 34.23 31.01 -8.62
N PRO A 282 34.41 30.10 -7.64
CA PRO A 282 35.17 28.88 -7.84
C PRO A 282 34.33 27.82 -8.58
N ALA A 283 35.01 26.94 -9.32
CA ALA A 283 34.39 26.02 -10.28
C ALA A 283 33.68 24.81 -9.65
N THR A 284 32.66 24.31 -10.35
CA THR A 284 31.93 23.07 -10.02
C THR A 284 32.74 21.82 -10.36
N ALA A 285 32.82 20.85 -9.45
CA ALA A 285 33.40 19.53 -9.71
C ALA A 285 32.54 18.71 -10.69
N PRO A 286 33.14 17.85 -11.54
CA PRO A 286 32.40 17.11 -12.57
C PRO A 286 31.67 15.88 -12.01
N LEU A 287 30.49 15.61 -12.57
CA LEU A 287 29.72 14.38 -12.33
C LEU A 287 30.33 13.19 -13.08
N ALA A 288 30.34 12.02 -12.44
CA ALA A 288 30.86 10.79 -13.03
C ALA A 288 29.93 10.25 -14.14
N VAL A 289 30.45 10.19 -15.38
CA VAL A 289 29.76 9.62 -16.54
C VAL A 289 30.06 8.12 -16.62
N ILE A 290 29.02 7.29 -16.42
CA ILE A 290 29.11 5.85 -16.71
C ILE A 290 29.02 5.67 -18.23
N ARG A 291 30.16 5.42 -18.87
CA ARG A 291 30.18 5.04 -20.30
C ARG A 291 29.80 3.57 -20.45
N ALA A 292 28.70 3.30 -21.15
CA ALA A 292 28.46 1.99 -21.72
C ALA A 292 29.49 1.74 -22.84
N THR A 293 30.28 0.67 -22.72
CA THR A 293 31.22 0.26 -23.76
C THR A 293 30.47 -0.37 -24.92
N HIS A 294 30.68 0.17 -26.12
CA HIS A 294 30.15 -0.38 -27.36
C HIS A 294 30.63 -1.82 -27.59
N VAL A 295 29.73 -2.70 -28.02
CA VAL A 295 30.08 -3.97 -28.67
C VAL A 295 29.89 -3.76 -30.17
N GLU A 296 30.99 -3.74 -30.91
CA GLU A 296 30.99 -3.68 -32.38
C GLU A 296 30.52 -5.02 -32.97
N PRO A 297 29.63 -5.03 -33.98
CA PRO A 297 29.23 -6.25 -34.67
C PRO A 297 30.24 -6.59 -35.78
N SER A 298 30.98 -7.70 -35.64
CA SER A 298 31.82 -8.19 -36.74
C SER A 298 30.98 -8.82 -37.85
N ALA A 299 30.98 -8.20 -39.03
CA ALA A 299 30.33 -8.73 -40.22
C ALA A 299 31.33 -8.86 -41.39
N GLY A 300 31.50 -10.08 -41.89
CA GLY A 300 32.21 -10.40 -43.14
C GLY A 300 33.48 -11.25 -42.98
N ALA A 301 33.77 -12.20 -43.87
CA ALA A 301 32.99 -12.67 -45.03
C ALA A 301 33.55 -13.98 -45.64
N TYR A 302 32.71 -14.67 -46.45
CA TYR A 302 33.04 -15.68 -47.50
C TYR A 302 33.69 -17.04 -47.06
N ALA A 303 33.44 -18.20 -47.70
CA ALA A 303 32.39 -18.66 -48.62
C ALA A 303 32.44 -20.21 -48.84
N ALA A 304 31.33 -20.77 -49.39
CA ALA A 304 31.21 -22.00 -50.21
C ALA A 304 31.23 -23.43 -49.60
N ALA A 305 30.45 -24.32 -50.28
CA ALA A 305 30.32 -25.80 -50.15
C ALA A 305 29.73 -26.35 -48.82
N ASP A 306 28.92 -27.42 -48.76
CA ASP A 306 28.26 -28.24 -49.80
C ASP A 306 26.99 -28.95 -49.24
N LYS A 307 26.16 -29.59 -50.08
CA LYS A 307 25.12 -30.58 -49.69
C LYS A 307 25.54 -31.98 -50.14
N PRO A 308 25.22 -33.11 -49.45
CA PRO A 308 23.85 -33.54 -49.11
C PRO A 308 23.77 -34.21 -47.69
N GLU A 309 22.84 -35.07 -47.24
CA GLU A 309 21.59 -35.69 -47.76
C GLU A 309 20.60 -35.90 -46.57
N ARG A 310 19.99 -37.09 -46.39
CA ARG A 310 19.05 -37.48 -45.33
C ARG A 310 19.66 -38.46 -44.31
N ALA A 311 19.16 -38.41 -43.08
CA ALA A 311 19.04 -39.59 -42.22
C ALA A 311 17.78 -39.52 -41.34
N VAL A 312 16.96 -40.57 -41.39
CA VAL A 312 15.80 -40.82 -40.50
C VAL A 312 16.22 -41.86 -39.47
N ILE A 313 15.91 -41.69 -38.19
CA ILE A 313 15.87 -42.79 -37.20
C ILE A 313 14.72 -42.57 -36.18
N HIS A 314 14.23 -43.70 -35.67
CA HIS A 314 12.93 -43.89 -35.03
C HIS A 314 12.80 -43.49 -33.56
N ARG A 315 11.53 -43.25 -33.19
CA ARG A 315 10.95 -43.32 -31.84
C ARG A 315 10.62 -44.80 -31.51
N PRO A 316 10.93 -45.34 -30.31
CA PRO A 316 10.46 -46.65 -29.87
C PRO A 316 9.22 -46.58 -28.93
N GLU A 317 8.40 -47.64 -28.97
CA GLU A 317 7.23 -47.91 -28.11
C GLU A 317 7.42 -49.22 -27.30
N LYS A 318 6.48 -49.48 -26.35
CA LYS A 318 6.08 -50.79 -25.75
C LYS A 318 7.03 -51.41 -24.70
N ALA A 319 6.58 -52.24 -23.74
CA ALA A 319 5.26 -52.83 -23.40
C ALA A 319 5.22 -53.11 -21.86
N ALA A 320 4.12 -52.95 -21.11
CA ALA A 320 2.86 -53.74 -20.98
C ALA A 320 2.92 -55.05 -20.14
N LYS A 321 2.02 -55.16 -19.12
CA LYS A 321 1.40 -56.39 -18.53
C LYS A 321 0.41 -56.02 -17.39
N SER A 322 -0.89 -56.34 -17.53
CA SER A 322 -1.71 -57.35 -16.77
C SER A 322 -1.85 -57.10 -15.25
N ASP A 323 -3.02 -57.25 -14.59
CA ASP A 323 -4.11 -58.20 -14.81
C ASP A 323 -5.52 -57.73 -14.27
N ALA A 324 -6.53 -58.62 -14.29
CA ALA A 324 -7.99 -58.48 -14.04
C ALA A 324 -8.44 -57.88 -12.65
N THR A 325 -9.72 -57.57 -12.32
CA THR A 325 -10.98 -58.30 -12.61
C THR A 325 -12.29 -57.50 -12.31
N GLN A 326 -13.37 -57.82 -13.05
CA GLN A 326 -14.80 -57.95 -12.64
C GLN A 326 -15.76 -56.75 -12.32
N THR A 327 -16.81 -56.63 -13.16
CA THR A 327 -18.28 -56.42 -12.87
C THR A 327 -18.77 -55.18 -12.08
N SER A 328 -19.96 -54.59 -12.32
CA SER A 328 -21.22 -55.05 -13.00
C SER A 328 -22.12 -53.90 -13.53
N GLU A 329 -22.87 -54.17 -14.61
CA GLU A 329 -24.25 -53.68 -14.95
C GLU A 329 -24.52 -52.16 -15.18
N ARG A 330 -24.98 -51.74 -16.38
CA ARG A 330 -26.38 -51.65 -16.91
C ARG A 330 -27.25 -50.60 -16.17
N SER A 331 -27.99 -49.67 -16.80
CA SER A 331 -28.46 -49.52 -18.20
C SER A 331 -28.75 -48.04 -18.59
N ALA A 332 -29.06 -47.83 -19.88
CA ALA A 332 -29.58 -46.63 -20.57
C ALA A 332 -30.81 -45.95 -19.88
N ASN A 333 -31.34 -44.78 -20.29
CA ASN A 333 -31.31 -44.06 -21.58
C ASN A 333 -31.83 -42.60 -21.44
N ALA A 334 -31.56 -41.71 -22.43
CA ALA A 334 -32.39 -40.56 -22.96
C ALA A 334 -33.24 -39.62 -22.03
N ASP A 335 -33.70 -38.41 -22.39
CA ASP A 335 -33.29 -37.28 -23.27
C ASP A 335 -34.15 -36.04 -22.84
N LYS A 336 -33.91 -34.85 -23.40
CA LYS A 336 -34.53 -33.50 -23.21
C LYS A 336 -36.05 -33.37 -23.54
N PRO A 337 -36.71 -32.16 -23.49
CA PRO A 337 -36.45 -30.85 -22.81
C PRO A 337 -37.70 -30.24 -22.07
N ALA A 338 -37.64 -28.94 -21.71
CA ALA A 338 -38.75 -28.12 -21.16
C ALA A 338 -39.59 -27.35 -22.22
N PRO A 339 -40.79 -26.86 -21.82
CA PRO A 339 -41.27 -25.46 -22.05
C PRO A 339 -41.96 -24.90 -20.77
N SER A 340 -42.53 -23.69 -20.63
CA SER A 340 -42.39 -22.28 -21.09
C SER A 340 -43.71 -21.56 -20.73
N ASP A 341 -43.67 -20.34 -20.17
CA ASP A 341 -44.73 -19.30 -20.06
C ASP A 341 -46.20 -19.65 -19.68
N GLU A 342 -46.77 -18.90 -18.71
CA GLU A 342 -47.84 -17.90 -18.99
C GLU A 342 -48.17 -17.02 -17.75
N ARG A 343 -49.04 -16.01 -17.92
CA ARG A 343 -49.39 -14.94 -16.97
C ARG A 343 -50.83 -15.12 -16.46
N ASP A 344 -51.19 -14.48 -15.33
CA ASP A 344 -52.27 -13.48 -15.29
C ASP A 344 -52.54 -12.91 -13.88
N ASP A 345 -53.32 -11.83 -13.84
CA ASP A 345 -53.70 -11.00 -12.68
C ASP A 345 -54.79 -11.64 -11.78
N ASP A 346 -54.95 -11.14 -10.54
CA ASP A 346 -56.11 -10.31 -10.14
C ASP A 346 -56.07 -9.94 -8.63
N ALA A 347 -56.80 -8.88 -8.24
CA ALA A 347 -56.88 -8.32 -6.90
C ALA A 347 -58.07 -8.86 -6.07
N GLY A 348 -57.84 -9.19 -4.79
CA GLY A 348 -58.86 -9.65 -3.85
C GLY A 348 -58.93 -8.79 -2.58
N THR A 349 -60.10 -8.21 -2.27
CA THR A 349 -60.24 -7.08 -1.33
C THR A 349 -61.14 -7.40 -0.11
N ARG A 350 -60.85 -6.76 1.05
CA ARG A 350 -61.75 -6.38 2.20
C ARG A 350 -62.03 -7.31 3.41
N ASN A 351 -61.76 -6.70 4.58
CA ASN A 351 -62.60 -6.51 5.80
C ASN A 351 -63.25 -7.67 6.57
N SER A 352 -62.93 -7.77 7.87
CA SER A 352 -63.76 -7.35 9.05
C SER A 352 -63.04 -7.80 10.34
N ALA A 353 -62.81 -7.03 11.41
CA ALA A 353 -63.53 -5.99 12.17
C ALA A 353 -64.50 -6.55 13.25
N ALA A 354 -64.26 -6.12 14.50
CA ALA A 354 -65.10 -6.27 15.72
C ALA A 354 -65.27 -7.68 16.33
N ALA A 355 -65.45 -7.86 17.65
CA ALA A 355 -65.21 -7.01 18.82
C ALA A 355 -65.35 -7.82 20.15
N ASP A 356 -65.04 -7.14 21.26
CA ASP A 356 -65.60 -7.31 22.62
C ASP A 356 -64.95 -8.30 23.62
N ALA A 357 -65.15 -8.01 24.90
CA ALA A 357 -64.44 -8.54 26.09
C ALA A 357 -65.48 -8.98 27.17
N PRO A 358 -65.29 -8.87 28.50
CA PRO A 358 -64.11 -8.99 29.38
C PRO A 358 -64.33 -9.91 30.62
N ALA A 359 -63.32 -9.92 31.52
CA ALA A 359 -63.44 -9.99 33.01
C ALA A 359 -63.31 -11.33 33.78
N GLY A 360 -62.65 -11.25 34.95
CA GLY A 360 -62.43 -12.34 35.94
C GLY A 360 -60.98 -12.41 36.47
N ARG A 361 -60.45 -11.43 37.23
CA ARG A 361 -60.66 -11.12 38.68
C ARG A 361 -59.78 -11.94 39.66
N VAL A 362 -58.67 -11.31 40.11
CA VAL A 362 -58.07 -11.28 41.50
C VAL A 362 -57.75 -12.64 42.18
N VAL A 363 -56.57 -12.89 42.77
CA VAL A 363 -56.17 -12.57 44.17
C VAL A 363 -54.65 -12.83 44.41
N ARG A 364 -54.04 -11.92 45.21
CA ARG A 364 -52.88 -11.98 46.15
C ARG A 364 -52.32 -13.36 46.59
N ALA A 365 -51.12 -13.50 47.18
CA ALA A 365 -49.92 -12.67 47.37
C ALA A 365 -48.78 -13.51 48.01
N ALA A 366 -47.56 -12.95 48.05
CA ALA A 366 -46.46 -13.14 49.03
C ALA A 366 -46.10 -14.55 49.58
N ASP A 367 -44.82 -14.92 49.51
CA ASP A 367 -43.95 -14.85 50.71
C ASP A 367 -42.45 -14.71 50.34
N ALA A 368 -41.58 -14.53 51.34
CA ALA A 368 -40.20 -14.09 51.20
C ALA A 368 -39.13 -15.14 51.54
N GLY A 369 -37.93 -14.94 50.98
CA GLY A 369 -36.63 -15.06 51.68
C GLY A 369 -36.08 -16.44 52.07
N HIS A 370 -35.00 -16.83 51.41
CA HIS A 370 -33.69 -17.07 52.05
C HIS A 370 -32.55 -16.81 51.04
#